data_AF-A0A221IVV9-F1
#
_entry.id   AF-A0A221IVV9-F1
#
_cell.length_a   1.000
_cell.length_b   1.000
_cell.length_c   1.000
_cell.angle_alpha   90.00
_cell.angle_beta   90.00
_cell.angle_gamma   90.00
#
_symmetry.space_group_name_H-M   'P 1'
#
loop_
_entity.id
_entity.type
_entity.pdbx_description
1 polymer ?
#
loop_
_entity_poly.entity_id
_entity_poly.type
_entity_poly.pdbx_seq_one_letter_code
_entity_poly.pdbx_strand_id
1 'polypeptide(L)'
;LIEASMTYSDNTANNKIIKEIGGIKKVKQRLKELGDKVTNPVRYEIELNYYSPKSKKDTSTPAAFGKTLNKLIANGKLSKENKKFLLDLMLNNKSGDTLIKDGVPKDYKVADK
;
A
#
# COMPACT_ATOMS: atom_id res chain seq x y z
N LEU A 1 12.90 -7.88 1.00
CA LEU A 1 12.45 -6.61 0.36
C LEU A 1 11.02 -6.25 0.76
N ILE A 2 10.01 -7.09 0.49
CA ILE A 2 8.60 -6.77 0.81
C ILE A 2 8.42 -6.49 2.30
N GLU A 3 8.96 -7.35 3.18
CA GLU A 3 8.92 -7.12 4.63
C GLU A 3 9.52 -5.77 5.01
N ALA A 4 10.77 -5.48 4.62
CA ALA A 4 11.42 -4.19 4.89
C ALA A 4 10.58 -2.98 4.43
N SER A 5 10.01 -3.05 3.22
CA SER A 5 9.13 -2.00 2.69
C SER A 5 7.84 -1.85 3.49
N MET A 6 7.30 -2.93 4.04
CA MET A 6 6.02 -2.92 4.75
C MET A 6 6.15 -2.57 6.23
N THR A 7 7.13 -3.15 6.95
CA THR A 7 7.24 -3.02 8.41
C THR A 7 8.15 -1.88 8.86
N TYR A 8 9.12 -1.49 8.02
CA TYR A 8 10.04 -0.37 8.28
C TYR A 8 9.84 0.81 7.33
N SER A 9 8.89 0.71 6.39
CA SER A 9 8.68 1.72 5.35
C SER A 9 9.95 2.02 4.54
N ASP A 10 10.79 1.00 4.29
CA ASP A 10 12.08 1.16 3.61
C ASP A 10 11.92 1.57 2.13
N ASN A 11 12.35 2.79 1.84
CA ASN A 11 12.27 3.41 0.51
C ASN A 11 13.12 2.70 -0.56
N THR A 12 14.29 2.16 -0.19
CA THR A 12 15.14 1.42 -1.12
C THR A 12 14.49 0.10 -1.49
N ALA A 13 13.91 -0.59 -0.52
CA ALA A 13 13.15 -1.81 -0.74
C ALA A 13 11.93 -1.57 -1.63
N ASN A 14 11.14 -0.51 -1.36
CA ASN A 14 10.00 -0.12 -2.19
C ASN A 14 10.42 0.12 -3.65
N ASN A 15 11.47 0.91 -3.86
CA ASN A 15 12.00 1.19 -5.20
C ASN A 15 12.47 -0.07 -5.94
N LYS A 16 13.15 -0.99 -5.25
CA LYS A 16 13.56 -2.28 -5.85
C LYS A 16 12.34 -3.11 -6.25
N ILE A 17 11.36 -3.29 -5.36
CA ILE A 17 10.14 -4.05 -5.66
C ILE A 17 9.43 -3.47 -6.89
N ILE A 18 9.22 -2.15 -6.93
CA ILE A 18 8.53 -1.49 -8.05
C ILE A 18 9.30 -1.71 -9.37
N LYS A 19 10.64 -1.65 -9.35
CA LYS A 19 11.46 -1.91 -10.54
C LYS A 19 11.33 -3.36 -11.01
N GLU A 20 11.40 -4.33 -10.11
CA GLU A 20 11.28 -5.77 -10.43
C GLU A 20 9.93 -6.12 -11.07
N ILE A 21 8.84 -5.46 -10.66
CA ILE A 21 7.50 -5.69 -11.25
C ILE A 21 7.26 -4.89 -12.55
N GLY A 22 8.31 -4.30 -13.14
CA GLY A 22 8.25 -3.55 -14.40
C GLY A 22 7.92 -2.06 -14.26
N GLY A 23 8.17 -1.50 -13.08
CA GLY A 23 8.13 -0.07 -12.80
C GLY A 23 6.74 0.50 -12.52
N ILE A 24 6.70 1.82 -12.29
CA ILE A 24 5.47 2.57 -11.95
C ILE A 24 4.36 2.39 -13.00
N LYS A 25 4.72 2.24 -14.28
CA LYS A 25 3.74 1.99 -15.35
C LYS A 25 2.97 0.68 -15.11
N LYS A 26 3.64 -0.37 -14.62
CA LYS A 26 3.00 -1.66 -14.28
C LYS A 26 2.15 -1.56 -13.02
N VAL A 27 2.59 -0.79 -12.02
CA VAL A 27 1.75 -0.48 -10.85
C VAL A 27 0.46 0.23 -11.28
N LYS A 28 0.56 1.26 -12.13
CA LYS A 28 -0.62 1.96 -12.69
C LYS A 28 -1.54 1.04 -13.48
N GLN A 29 -0.96 0.16 -14.31
CA GLN A 29 -1.74 -0.82 -15.06
C GLN A 29 -2.51 -1.75 -14.10
N ARG A 30 -1.83 -2.25 -13.06
CA ARG A 30 -2.43 -3.15 -12.09
C ARG A 30 -3.57 -2.50 -11.30
N LEU A 31 -3.42 -1.23 -10.91
CA LEU A 31 -4.49 -0.46 -10.28
C LEU A 31 -5.73 -0.38 -11.18
N LYS A 32 -5.54 -0.10 -12.49
CA LYS A 32 -6.65 -0.08 -13.45
C LYS A 32 -7.33 -1.43 -13.61
N GLU A 33 -6.58 -2.54 -13.61
CA GLU A 33 -7.13 -3.91 -13.66
C GLU A 33 -7.95 -4.24 -12.40
N LEU A 34 -7.56 -3.68 -11.25
CA LEU A 34 -8.34 -3.74 -10.01
C LEU A 34 -9.54 -2.79 -10.03
N GLY A 35 -9.75 -2.02 -11.10
CA GLY A 35 -10.82 -1.04 -11.25
C GLY A 35 -10.55 0.30 -10.56
N ASP A 36 -9.33 0.54 -10.09
CA ASP A 36 -8.90 1.83 -9.54
C ASP A 36 -8.40 2.74 -10.67
N LYS A 37 -9.21 3.76 -10.97
CA LYS A 37 -8.90 4.78 -11.97
C LYS A 37 -8.50 6.12 -11.34
N VAL A 38 -8.36 6.17 -10.02
CA VAL A 38 -8.16 7.41 -9.24
C VAL A 38 -6.74 7.47 -8.69
N THR A 39 -6.23 6.38 -8.13
CA THR A 39 -4.87 6.31 -7.59
C THR A 39 -3.83 6.51 -8.70
N ASN A 40 -2.94 7.49 -8.54
CA ASN A 40 -2.05 7.96 -9.59
C ASN A 40 -0.56 7.97 -9.16
N PRO A 41 0.10 6.81 -9.04
CA PRO A 41 1.53 6.75 -8.78
C PRO A 41 2.33 7.22 -10.00
N VAL A 42 3.30 8.10 -9.81
CA VAL A 42 4.06 8.77 -10.88
C VAL A 42 5.56 8.71 -10.64
N ARG A 43 6.01 8.81 -9.38
CA ARG A 43 7.43 8.88 -9.01
C ARG A 43 7.86 7.71 -8.13
N TYR A 44 9.17 7.52 -8.03
CA TYR A 44 9.80 6.60 -7.09
C TYR A 44 10.02 7.31 -5.75
N GLU A 45 10.46 6.55 -4.74
CA GLU A 45 11.00 7.14 -3.52
C GLU A 45 12.34 7.83 -3.82
N ILE A 46 12.64 8.98 -3.22
CA ILE A 46 11.83 9.67 -2.20
C ILE A 46 10.85 10.69 -2.79
N GLU A 47 10.95 10.99 -4.08
CA GLU A 47 10.26 12.13 -4.70
C GLU A 47 8.74 12.00 -4.70
N LEU A 48 8.19 10.78 -4.57
CA LEU A 48 6.75 10.56 -4.44
C LEU A 48 6.15 11.27 -3.22
N ASN A 49 6.95 11.56 -2.18
CA ASN A 49 6.50 12.27 -0.99
C ASN A 49 6.43 13.79 -1.18
N TYR A 50 6.98 14.34 -2.27
CA TYR A 50 6.88 15.77 -2.54
C TYR A 50 5.45 16.12 -2.97
N TYR A 51 4.69 16.61 -1.99
CA TYR A 51 3.30 17.01 -2.14
C TYR A 51 3.16 18.46 -2.62
N SER A 52 2.13 18.70 -3.44
CA SER A 52 1.64 20.03 -3.76
C SER A 52 0.14 19.97 -3.95
N PRO A 53 -0.64 20.93 -3.40
CA PRO A 53 -2.10 20.97 -3.60
C PRO A 53 -2.51 21.19 -5.06
N LYS A 54 -1.58 21.61 -5.93
CA LYS A 54 -1.81 21.78 -7.38
C LYS A 54 -1.43 20.52 -8.19
N SER A 55 -0.82 19.52 -7.55
CA SER A 55 -0.34 18.31 -8.20
C SER A 55 -1.27 17.12 -7.90
N LYS A 56 -1.55 16.33 -8.93
CA LYS A 56 -2.21 15.01 -8.79
C LYS A 56 -1.22 13.85 -8.86
N LYS A 57 0.09 14.12 -8.85
CA LYS A 57 1.12 13.07 -8.87
C LYS A 57 1.17 12.41 -7.49
N ASP A 58 1.20 11.09 -7.47
CA ASP A 58 1.33 10.26 -6.25
C ASP A 58 0.17 10.46 -5.27
N THR A 59 -1.02 10.75 -5.80
CA THR A 59 -2.24 10.96 -5.01
C THR A 59 -3.25 9.83 -5.19
N SER A 60 -4.17 9.70 -4.23
CA SER A 60 -5.42 8.95 -4.34
C SER A 60 -6.56 9.72 -3.65
N THR A 61 -7.73 9.10 -3.51
CA THR A 61 -8.79 9.54 -2.60
C THR A 61 -9.04 8.45 -1.55
N PRO A 62 -9.55 8.79 -0.35
CA PRO A 62 -9.83 7.80 0.69
C PRO A 62 -10.73 6.66 0.19
N ALA A 63 -11.79 7.00 -0.56
CA ALA A 63 -12.73 6.02 -1.11
C ALA A 63 -12.09 5.11 -2.17
N ALA A 64 -11.19 5.62 -3.01
CA ALA A 64 -10.51 4.81 -4.02
C ALA A 64 -9.53 3.84 -3.35
N PHE A 65 -8.68 4.35 -2.46
CA PHE A 65 -7.66 3.55 -1.79
C PHE A 65 -8.28 2.45 -0.91
N GLY A 66 -9.35 2.76 -0.15
CA GLY A 66 -10.08 1.77 0.65
C GLY A 66 -10.72 0.67 -0.20
N LYS A 67 -11.32 1.02 -1.35
CA LYS A 67 -11.87 0.02 -2.30
C LYS A 67 -10.77 -0.87 -2.88
N THR A 68 -9.62 -0.31 -3.22
CA THR A 68 -8.47 -1.06 -3.74
C THR A 68 -7.91 -2.01 -2.68
N LEU A 69 -7.71 -1.56 -1.45
CA LEU A 69 -7.26 -2.41 -0.35
C LEU A 69 -8.25 -3.55 -0.07
N ASN A 70 -9.54 -3.26 -0.04
CA ASN A 70 -10.58 -4.29 0.12
C ASN A 70 -10.57 -5.32 -1.03
N LYS A 71 -10.34 -4.87 -2.27
CA LYS A 71 -10.18 -5.77 -3.42
C LYS A 71 -8.91 -6.60 -3.37
N LEU A 72 -7.83 -6.14 -2.73
CA LEU A 72 -6.61 -6.94 -2.57
C LEU A 72 -6.77 -7.98 -1.45
N ILE A 73 -7.35 -7.58 -0.32
CA ILE A 73 -7.42 -8.41 0.88
C ILE A 73 -8.68 -9.29 0.89
N ALA A 74 -9.88 -8.72 0.81
CA ALA A 74 -11.12 -9.47 1.00
C ALA A 74 -11.57 -10.17 -0.29
N ASN A 75 -11.61 -9.42 -1.40
CA ASN A 75 -12.18 -9.87 -2.67
C ASN A 75 -11.11 -10.20 -3.73
N GLY A 76 -9.86 -10.32 -3.30
CA GLY A 76 -8.71 -10.52 -4.18
C GLY A 76 -8.51 -11.99 -4.55
N LYS A 77 -7.79 -12.20 -5.66
CA LYS A 77 -7.34 -13.53 -6.10
C LYS A 77 -5.93 -13.87 -5.60
N LEU A 78 -5.50 -13.30 -4.49
CA LEU A 78 -4.25 -13.74 -3.84
C LEU A 78 -4.42 -15.20 -3.41
N SER A 79 -3.38 -16.00 -3.58
CA SER A 79 -3.36 -17.33 -2.96
C SER A 79 -3.49 -17.17 -1.44
N LYS A 80 -3.93 -18.24 -0.76
CA LYS A 80 -4.09 -18.23 0.69
C LYS A 80 -2.79 -17.84 1.40
N GLU A 81 -1.67 -18.33 0.88
CA GLU A 81 -0.31 -18.11 1.38
C GLU A 81 0.09 -16.64 1.21
N ASN A 82 -0.11 -16.07 0.01
CA ASN A 82 0.22 -14.67 -0.26
C ASN A 82 -0.66 -13.69 0.53
N LYS A 83 -1.95 -14.00 0.69
CA LYS A 83 -2.86 -13.21 1.52
C LYS A 83 -2.44 -13.26 2.99
N LYS A 84 -2.09 -14.44 3.50
CA LYS A 84 -1.59 -14.61 4.87
C LYS A 84 -0.30 -13.81 5.06
N PHE A 85 0.67 -13.95 4.15
CA PHE A 85 1.93 -13.22 4.19
C PHE A 85 1.73 -11.71 4.25
N LEU A 86 0.87 -11.15 3.39
CA LEU A 86 0.56 -9.71 3.40
C LEU A 86 -0.11 -9.26 4.71
N LEU A 87 -1.10 -10.03 5.20
CA LEU A 87 -1.78 -9.70 6.46
C LEU A 87 -0.85 -9.78 7.66
N ASP A 88 0.02 -10.78 7.73
CA ASP A 88 1.00 -10.92 8.82
C ASP A 88 1.94 -9.69 8.85
N LEU A 89 2.40 -9.21 7.70
CA LEU A 89 3.23 -8.00 7.62
C LEU A 89 2.48 -6.76 8.11
N MET A 90 1.23 -6.57 7.66
CA MET A 90 0.41 -5.41 8.04
C MET A 90 0.03 -5.43 9.53
N LEU A 91 -0.26 -6.60 10.09
CA LEU A 91 -0.54 -6.76 11.53
C LEU A 91 0.68 -6.39 12.38
N ASN A 92 1.87 -6.75 11.92
CA ASN A 92 3.13 -6.51 12.62
C ASN A 92 3.77 -5.13 12.34
N ASN A 93 3.11 -4.25 11.56
CA ASN A 93 3.62 -2.89 11.33
C ASN A 93 3.62 -2.07 12.64
N LYS A 94 4.80 -1.67 13.12
CA LYS A 94 4.93 -0.87 14.36
C LYS A 94 4.82 0.63 14.15
N SER A 95 4.99 1.11 12.92
CA SER A 95 4.93 2.54 12.61
C SER A 95 3.53 3.16 12.78
N GLY A 96 2.48 2.34 12.85
CA GLY A 96 1.10 2.78 13.04
C GLY A 96 0.54 2.57 14.44
N ASP A 97 1.34 2.14 15.42
CA ASP A 97 0.86 1.79 16.76
C ASP A 97 0.18 2.97 17.48
N THR A 98 0.59 4.21 17.19
CA THR A 98 0.00 5.45 17.74
C THR A 98 -1.09 6.07 16.84
N LEU A 99 -1.53 5.37 15.79
CA LEU A 99 -2.50 5.87 14.81
C LEU A 99 -3.85 5.14 14.95
N ILE A 100 -4.35 4.50 13.88
CA ILE A 100 -5.63 3.76 13.90
C ILE A 100 -5.63 2.71 15.01
N LYS A 101 -4.48 2.04 15.25
CA LYS A 101 -4.32 1.03 16.30
C LYS A 101 -4.65 1.52 17.70
N ASP A 102 -4.32 2.77 18.00
CA ASP A 102 -4.58 3.32 19.34
C ASP A 102 -6.04 3.77 19.51
N GLY A 103 -6.72 4.09 18.39
CA GLY A 103 -8.09 4.57 18.39
C GLY A 103 -9.18 3.49 18.41
N VAL A 104 -8.85 2.21 18.34
CA VAL A 104 -9.82 1.09 18.34
C VAL A 104 -9.79 0.30 19.65
N PRO A 105 -10.84 -0.49 19.96
CA PRO A 105 -10.84 -1.42 21.09
C PRO A 105 -9.62 -2.36 21.08
N LYS A 106 -9.07 -2.66 22.26
CA LYS A 106 -7.81 -3.42 22.39
C LYS A 106 -7.92 -4.89 21.95
N ASP A 107 -9.13 -5.43 21.83
CA ASP A 107 -9.41 -6.77 21.31
C ASP A 107 -9.46 -6.82 19.77
N TYR A 108 -9.45 -5.66 19.08
CA TYR A 108 -9.47 -5.60 17.64
C TYR A 108 -8.08 -5.82 17.06
N LYS A 109 -8.00 -6.64 16.01
CA LYS A 109 -6.78 -6.78 15.20
C LYS A 109 -6.78 -5.72 14.10
N VAL A 110 -5.74 -4.89 14.08
CA VAL A 110 -5.56 -3.86 13.05
C VAL A 110 -4.35 -4.20 12.21
N ALA A 111 -4.60 -4.37 10.91
CA ALA A 111 -3.59 -4.56 9.89
C ALA A 111 -3.48 -3.26 9.08
N ASP A 112 -2.35 -2.57 9.16
CA ASP A 112 -2.16 -1.22 8.62
C ASP A 112 -0.85 -1.09 7.82
N LYS A 113 -0.69 0.08 7.18
CA LYS A 113 0.55 0.54 6.57
C LYS A 113 0.61 2.06 6.57
#